data_AF-A0AA39VAQ2-F1
#
_entry.id   AF-A0AA39VAQ2-F1
#
_cell.length_a   1.000
_cell.length_b   1.000
_cell.length_c   1.000
_cell.angle_alpha   90.00
_cell.angle_beta   90.00
_cell.angle_gamma   90.00
#
_symmetry.space_group_name_H-M   'P 1'
#
loop_
_entity.id
_entity.type
_entity.pdbx_description
1 polymer ?
#
loop_
_entity_poly.entity_id
_entity_poly.type
_entity_poly.pdbx_seq_one_letter_code
_entity_poly.pdbx_strand_id
1 'polypeptide(L)'
;MGSAVDEDSVEAFLIFIRDEESIRQTPPEKKGFQRERPHQKTPPDFGYDMEETGEQQVMEETGEQQVEDEQQVEDEQVNAQEGEIEVEDEQVDAQQGIENHNDEEQQIMLSTLPSLSVVPSPSPISITVVVSPEMAQVEAKVVVPESVLKKRKREEDWALAKKQELEAAKKKSGENRKLIYNRAKQYSEEYEQQEKEVIQLKREAKLKGGFYVEPEAKLLFIIRIRGINAMDPKTKKILQLLRLRQIFNGVFLKVNKATVNMLHRVEPYVTFGYPNLKSVKELIYKRGHGKLDKQRVALMDNSVIEKALGKCGIMCTEDLIHEIMTVGPHFKEANNFLWPFKLKAPLGSLKKKRNHYVEGGDAGNRESYINELIRRMN
;
A
#
# COMPACT_ATOMS: atom_id res chain seq x y z
N MET A 1 -46.21 26.18 5.79
CA MET A 1 -45.51 26.24 4.50
C MET A 1 -44.51 25.11 4.51
N GLY A 2 -44.85 24.04 3.78
CA GLY A 2 -44.04 22.83 3.69
C GLY A 2 -42.85 23.03 2.77
N SER A 3 -41.76 22.34 3.07
CA SER A 3 -40.65 22.11 2.15
C SER A 3 -40.69 20.65 1.76
N ALA A 4 -41.20 20.41 0.56
CA ALA A 4 -41.05 19.15 -0.15
C ALA A 4 -39.56 18.84 -0.28
N VAL A 5 -39.16 17.66 0.17
CA VAL A 5 -37.84 17.10 -0.11
C VAL A 5 -38.03 16.26 -1.36
N ASP A 6 -37.28 16.59 -2.40
CA ASP A 6 -37.38 16.04 -3.75
C ASP A 6 -37.32 14.51 -3.76
N GLU A 7 -38.49 13.86 -3.92
CA GLU A 7 -38.64 12.41 -4.06
C GLU A 7 -37.96 11.88 -5.35
N ASP A 8 -37.74 12.76 -6.34
CA ASP A 8 -37.10 12.44 -7.62
C ASP A 8 -35.61 12.06 -7.50
N SER A 9 -34.91 12.52 -6.46
CA SER A 9 -33.49 12.19 -6.27
C SER A 9 -33.27 10.80 -5.67
N VAL A 10 -34.27 10.26 -4.96
CA VAL A 10 -34.22 8.92 -4.35
C VAL A 10 -34.60 7.86 -5.38
N GLU A 11 -35.53 8.18 -6.30
CA GLU A 11 -35.90 7.31 -7.41
C GLU A 11 -34.77 7.16 -8.44
N ALA A 12 -34.02 8.23 -8.73
CA ALA A 12 -32.85 8.18 -9.61
C ALA A 12 -31.72 7.29 -9.02
N PHE A 13 -31.59 7.24 -7.69
CA PHE A 13 -30.60 6.40 -7.02
C PHE A 13 -31.01 4.92 -6.99
N LEU A 14 -32.31 4.62 -6.92
CA LEU A 14 -32.84 3.25 -6.95
C LEU A 14 -32.88 2.63 -8.36
N ILE A 15 -33.03 3.45 -9.41
CA ILE A 15 -32.90 2.99 -10.80
C ILE A 15 -31.45 2.58 -11.11
N PHE A 16 -30.45 3.27 -10.56
CA PHE A 16 -29.03 2.94 -10.76
C PHE A 16 -28.61 1.59 -10.14
N ILE A 17 -29.26 1.18 -9.04
CA ILE A 17 -28.98 -0.13 -8.40
C ILE A 17 -29.69 -1.28 -9.13
N ARG A 18 -30.81 -1.03 -9.82
CA ARG A 18 -31.56 -2.08 -10.52
C ARG A 18 -30.96 -2.52 -11.85
N ASP A 19 -30.11 -1.69 -12.47
CA ASP A 19 -29.47 -2.01 -13.76
C ASP A 19 -28.18 -2.85 -13.64
N GLU A 20 -27.61 -3.02 -12.43
CA GLU A 20 -26.42 -3.86 -12.23
C GLU A 20 -26.71 -5.38 -12.20
N GLU A 21 -27.96 -5.81 -12.01
CA GLU A 21 -28.31 -7.25 -11.93
C GLU A 21 -28.62 -7.89 -13.29
N SER A 22 -28.76 -7.12 -14.37
CA SER A 22 -29.17 -7.64 -15.70
C SER A 22 -28.01 -8.18 -16.57
N ILE A 23 -26.74 -7.91 -16.20
CA ILE A 23 -25.56 -8.25 -17.04
C ILE A 23 -24.81 -9.51 -16.54
N ARG A 24 -25.54 -10.54 -16.13
CA ARG A 24 -25.01 -11.90 -15.97
C ARG A 24 -25.74 -12.88 -16.88
N GLN A 25 -25.54 -12.75 -18.20
CA GLN A 25 -25.77 -13.84 -19.13
C GLN A 25 -24.44 -14.32 -19.70
N THR A 26 -24.17 -15.61 -19.49
CA THR A 26 -23.01 -16.37 -19.97
C THR A 26 -22.92 -16.35 -21.50
N PRO A 27 -21.73 -16.25 -22.10
CA PRO A 27 -21.58 -16.33 -23.55
C PRO A 27 -21.70 -17.79 -24.05
N PRO A 28 -22.25 -18.03 -25.26
CA PRO A 28 -22.35 -19.37 -25.83
C PRO A 28 -21.02 -19.85 -26.47
N GLU A 29 -20.81 -21.17 -26.41
CA GLU A 29 -19.68 -21.90 -26.98
C GLU A 29 -19.46 -21.60 -28.48
N LYS A 30 -18.21 -21.31 -28.86
CA LYS A 30 -17.80 -21.23 -30.27
C LYS A 30 -17.15 -22.54 -30.71
N LYS A 31 -17.84 -23.20 -31.64
CA LYS A 31 -17.39 -24.33 -32.46
C LYS A 31 -16.07 -24.02 -33.15
N GLY A 32 -15.21 -25.04 -33.18
CA GLY A 32 -13.89 -25.00 -33.79
C GLY A 32 -13.92 -24.66 -35.28
N PHE A 33 -12.94 -23.87 -35.69
CA PHE A 33 -12.59 -23.69 -37.09
C PHE A 33 -11.07 -23.75 -37.20
N GLN A 34 -10.58 -24.88 -37.72
CA GLN A 34 -9.17 -25.08 -38.06
C GLN A 34 -8.81 -24.11 -39.19
N ARG A 35 -7.69 -23.40 -39.06
CA ARG A 35 -7.01 -22.77 -40.19
C ARG A 35 -5.60 -23.31 -40.27
N GLU A 36 -5.34 -23.95 -41.39
CA GLU A 36 -4.09 -24.57 -41.77
C GLU A 36 -2.96 -23.54 -41.87
N ARG A 37 -1.74 -23.97 -41.51
CA ARG A 37 -0.49 -23.22 -41.70
C ARG A 37 -0.02 -23.36 -43.15
N PRO A 38 0.36 -22.27 -43.85
CA PRO A 38 1.25 -22.39 -44.99
C PRO A 38 2.72 -22.38 -44.55
N HIS A 39 3.48 -23.30 -45.13
CA HIS A 39 4.93 -23.48 -44.95
C HIS A 39 5.77 -22.30 -45.49
N GLN A 40 6.85 -22.04 -44.74
CA GLN A 40 8.17 -21.46 -45.05
C GLN A 40 8.45 -20.82 -46.43
N LYS A 41 9.10 -19.64 -46.37
CA LYS A 41 10.36 -19.38 -47.10
C LYS A 41 11.32 -18.55 -46.23
N THR A 42 12.48 -19.11 -45.91
CA THR A 42 13.65 -18.41 -45.36
C THR A 42 14.38 -17.66 -46.49
N PRO A 43 14.92 -16.45 -46.27
CA PRO A 43 15.80 -15.80 -47.24
C PRO A 43 17.19 -16.47 -47.26
N PRO A 44 17.90 -16.47 -48.41
CA PRO A 44 19.19 -17.13 -48.56
C PRO A 44 20.35 -16.31 -48.01
N ASP A 45 21.36 -17.04 -47.52
CA ASP A 45 22.72 -16.58 -47.22
C ASP A 45 23.35 -15.88 -48.43
N PHE A 46 23.92 -14.71 -48.18
CA PHE A 46 24.94 -14.12 -49.05
C PHE A 46 26.24 -14.07 -48.23
N GLY A 47 27.13 -15.02 -48.51
CA GLY A 47 28.54 -14.89 -48.24
C GLY A 47 29.19 -14.00 -49.29
N TYR A 48 30.12 -13.16 -48.85
CA TYR A 48 31.22 -12.67 -49.67
C TYR A 48 32.47 -12.54 -48.78
N ASP A 49 33.55 -12.90 -49.44
CA ASP A 49 34.85 -13.33 -48.95
C ASP A 49 35.71 -12.25 -48.29
N MET A 50 36.74 -12.76 -47.61
CA MET A 50 37.89 -12.05 -47.08
C MET A 50 38.64 -11.30 -48.18
N GLU A 51 39.11 -10.09 -47.85
CA GLU A 51 40.43 -9.63 -48.29
C GLU A 51 41.18 -9.00 -47.11
N GLU A 52 42.34 -9.57 -46.83
CA GLU A 52 43.37 -9.08 -45.94
C GLU A 52 44.04 -7.83 -46.55
N THR A 53 44.24 -6.79 -45.75
CA THR A 53 45.46 -5.98 -45.83
C THR A 53 45.87 -5.62 -44.40
N GLY A 54 47.03 -6.13 -43.99
CA GLY A 54 47.76 -5.61 -42.84
C GLY A 54 48.52 -4.35 -43.24
N GLU A 55 48.81 -3.48 -42.26
CA GLU A 55 50.17 -3.08 -41.90
C GLU A 55 50.18 -2.10 -40.70
N GLN A 56 50.91 -2.53 -39.67
CA GLN A 56 51.88 -1.80 -38.83
C GLN A 56 51.46 -0.46 -38.17
N GLN A 57 51.30 -0.45 -36.84
CA GLN A 57 52.33 -0.10 -35.84
C GLN A 57 52.88 1.32 -35.94
N VAL A 58 52.51 2.18 -34.97
CA VAL A 58 53.44 3.11 -34.33
C VAL A 58 53.13 3.15 -32.84
N MET A 59 54.16 2.81 -32.05
CA MET A 59 54.26 3.07 -30.62
C MET A 59 54.48 4.55 -30.38
N GLU A 60 53.93 5.09 -29.29
CA GLU A 60 54.65 6.07 -28.48
C GLU A 60 54.08 6.08 -27.05
N GLU A 61 54.87 5.51 -26.15
CA GLU A 61 54.86 5.77 -24.72
C GLU A 61 55.49 7.16 -24.47
N THR A 62 54.95 7.92 -23.51
CA THR A 62 55.70 8.80 -22.57
C THR A 62 54.70 9.35 -21.54
N GLY A 63 54.87 8.99 -20.26
CA GLY A 63 55.26 9.91 -19.18
C GLY A 63 54.04 10.37 -18.37
N GLU A 64 53.71 9.73 -17.23
CA GLU A 64 54.24 9.98 -15.88
C GLU A 64 53.79 11.28 -15.19
N GLN A 65 53.59 11.15 -13.86
CA GLN A 65 53.36 12.14 -12.80
C GLN A 65 51.89 12.41 -12.44
N GLN A 66 51.34 11.73 -11.43
CA GLN A 66 51.51 12.00 -9.98
C GLN A 66 51.08 13.41 -9.58
N VAL A 67 49.89 13.50 -8.96
CA VAL A 67 49.62 14.40 -7.83
C VAL A 67 48.78 13.59 -6.85
N GLU A 68 49.47 12.97 -5.91
CA GLU A 68 48.91 12.60 -4.61
C GLU A 68 48.79 13.88 -3.76
N ASP A 69 47.77 13.87 -2.91
CA ASP A 69 47.67 14.51 -1.61
C ASP A 69 47.72 16.04 -1.52
N GLU A 70 46.55 16.64 -1.26
CA GLU A 70 46.33 17.54 -0.13
C GLU A 70 44.86 18.01 -0.13
N GLN A 71 44.03 17.40 0.73
CA GLN A 71 42.90 17.99 1.48
C GLN A 71 41.96 16.88 1.99
N GLN A 72 42.50 16.09 2.92
CA GLN A 72 41.73 15.45 3.99
C GLN A 72 42.47 15.72 5.29
N VAL A 73 42.18 16.86 5.92
CA VAL A 73 42.29 17.05 7.37
C VAL A 73 41.16 18.02 7.73
N GLU A 74 40.45 17.73 8.81
CA GLU A 74 39.27 18.45 9.34
C GLU A 74 37.92 17.96 8.78
N ASP A 75 37.52 16.76 9.22
CA ASP A 75 36.18 16.48 9.78
C ASP A 75 36.10 15.03 10.36
N GLU A 76 37.24 14.45 10.75
CA GLU A 76 37.33 13.13 11.39
C GLU A 76 37.58 13.26 12.92
N GLN A 77 36.98 14.28 13.54
CA GLN A 77 37.04 14.49 14.99
C GLN A 77 35.70 14.96 15.58
N VAL A 78 34.57 14.34 15.20
CA VAL A 78 33.34 14.43 16.02
C VAL A 78 32.45 13.18 15.85
N ASN A 79 32.91 12.00 16.28
CA ASN A 79 32.01 10.95 16.82
C ASN A 79 32.73 9.70 17.39
N ALA A 80 33.95 9.84 17.89
CA ALA A 80 34.66 8.79 18.62
C ALA A 80 34.51 8.92 20.15
N GLN A 81 33.39 9.48 20.62
CA GLN A 81 33.09 9.70 22.05
C GLN A 81 31.61 9.42 22.37
N GLU A 82 31.07 8.30 21.89
CA GLU A 82 29.84 7.70 22.48
C GLU A 82 29.93 6.16 22.48
N GLY A 83 31.15 5.62 22.48
CA GLY A 83 31.42 4.19 22.47
C GLY A 83 32.25 3.78 23.66
N GLU A 84 31.82 4.13 24.87
CA GLU A 84 32.35 3.65 26.15
C GLU A 84 31.52 4.29 27.27
N ILE A 85 30.38 3.66 27.60
CA ILE A 85 29.61 3.68 28.86
C ILE A 85 28.35 2.83 28.56
N GLU A 86 27.96 1.96 29.50
CA GLU A 86 26.90 0.91 29.40
C GLU A 86 27.39 -0.48 28.93
N VAL A 87 28.51 -0.93 29.50
CA VAL A 87 28.80 -2.36 29.72
C VAL A 87 28.61 -2.65 31.21
N GLU A 88 27.40 -2.40 31.72
CA GLU A 88 26.94 -2.83 33.05
C GLU A 88 25.41 -2.98 33.01
N ASP A 89 24.88 -3.92 32.20
CA ASP A 89 23.52 -4.46 32.38
C ASP A 89 23.35 -5.89 31.81
N GLU A 90 24.45 -6.55 31.41
CA GLU A 90 24.46 -7.91 30.86
C GLU A 90 24.47 -9.03 31.92
N GLN A 91 24.01 -8.74 33.14
CA GLN A 91 23.91 -9.70 34.25
C GLN A 91 22.56 -9.65 34.97
N VAL A 92 21.43 -9.77 34.26
CA VAL A 92 20.16 -10.14 34.93
C VAL A 92 19.25 -11.11 34.14
N ASP A 93 19.30 -11.22 32.81
CA ASP A 93 18.26 -11.96 32.06
C ASP A 93 18.55 -13.45 31.74
N ALA A 94 19.46 -14.08 32.49
CA ALA A 94 19.72 -15.53 32.40
C ALA A 94 18.81 -16.40 33.30
N GLN A 95 17.70 -15.87 33.84
CA GLN A 95 16.79 -16.61 34.74
C GLN A 95 15.29 -16.57 34.37
N GLN A 96 14.90 -16.12 33.18
CA GLN A 96 13.50 -16.22 32.71
C GLN A 96 13.31 -17.19 31.54
N GLY A 97 14.25 -18.13 31.38
CA GLY A 97 14.21 -19.20 30.37
C GLY A 97 13.48 -20.48 30.78
N ILE A 98 12.66 -20.45 31.84
CA ILE A 98 11.90 -21.64 32.31
C ILE A 98 10.51 -21.20 32.76
N GLU A 99 9.67 -20.65 31.86
CA GLU A 99 8.22 -20.57 32.15
C GLU A 99 7.28 -20.48 30.94
N ASN A 100 7.76 -20.31 29.70
CA ASN A 100 6.87 -20.11 28.54
C ASN A 100 6.90 -21.24 27.50
N HIS A 101 7.00 -22.51 27.94
CA HIS A 101 6.94 -23.67 27.03
C HIS A 101 5.66 -24.52 27.16
N ASN A 102 4.64 -24.05 27.88
CA ASN A 102 3.37 -24.79 28.03
C ASN A 102 2.15 -24.14 27.35
N ASP A 103 2.33 -23.05 26.60
CA ASP A 103 1.21 -22.36 25.93
C ASP A 103 0.99 -22.77 24.45
N GLU A 104 1.83 -23.65 23.89
CA GLU A 104 1.70 -24.07 22.47
C GLU A 104 0.88 -25.36 22.25
N GLU A 105 0.50 -26.10 23.31
CA GLU A 105 -0.26 -27.35 23.14
C GLU A 105 -1.80 -27.20 23.25
N GLN A 106 -2.33 -26.03 23.60
CA GLN A 106 -3.79 -25.86 23.77
C GLN A 106 -4.52 -25.20 22.59
N GLN A 107 -3.84 -24.92 21.47
CA GLN A 107 -4.43 -24.16 20.36
C GLN A 107 -4.62 -24.94 19.05
N ILE A 108 -4.54 -26.27 19.07
CA ILE A 108 -4.76 -27.14 17.89
C ILE A 108 -6.11 -27.91 17.92
N MET A 109 -6.93 -27.77 18.97
CA MET A 109 -8.17 -28.57 19.10
C MET A 109 -9.48 -27.77 18.89
N LEU A 110 -9.49 -26.76 18.02
CA LEU A 110 -10.74 -26.04 17.68
C LEU A 110 -10.85 -25.68 16.19
N SER A 111 -10.79 -26.67 15.31
CA SER A 111 -11.15 -26.46 13.91
C SER A 111 -11.63 -27.71 13.18
N THR A 112 -12.71 -28.37 13.62
CA THR A 112 -13.64 -29.04 12.69
C THR A 112 -14.95 -29.43 13.39
N LEU A 113 -16.06 -28.78 13.04
CA LEU A 113 -17.40 -29.34 13.21
C LEU A 113 -18.17 -29.17 11.90
N PRO A 114 -18.65 -30.25 11.27
CA PRO A 114 -19.69 -30.15 10.26
C PRO A 114 -21.08 -30.20 10.91
N SER A 115 -21.98 -29.42 10.34
CA SER A 115 -23.42 -29.41 10.59
C SER A 115 -24.08 -30.75 10.24
N LEU A 116 -24.97 -31.25 11.09
CA LEU A 116 -25.96 -32.26 10.71
C LEU A 116 -27.27 -32.09 11.49
N SER A 117 -28.35 -32.10 10.71
CA SER A 117 -29.76 -31.95 11.06
C SER A 117 -30.45 -33.30 11.26
N VAL A 118 -31.68 -33.26 11.81
CA VAL A 118 -32.82 -34.22 11.68
C VAL A 118 -33.05 -35.23 12.84
N VAL A 119 -34.05 -34.89 13.71
CA VAL A 119 -35.25 -35.61 14.27
C VAL A 119 -35.33 -37.17 14.35
N PRO A 120 -36.33 -37.81 15.03
CA PRO A 120 -36.77 -37.85 16.45
C PRO A 120 -36.71 -39.28 17.09
N SER A 121 -37.10 -39.37 18.37
CA SER A 121 -37.25 -40.57 19.24
C SER A 121 -38.02 -41.80 18.67
N PRO A 122 -37.81 -42.99 19.26
CA PRO A 122 -38.91 -43.66 19.99
C PRO A 122 -38.52 -44.28 21.34
N SER A 123 -39.51 -44.45 22.22
CA SER A 123 -39.49 -45.07 23.56
C SER A 123 -39.78 -46.61 23.49
N PRO A 124 -40.04 -47.31 24.62
CA PRO A 124 -39.17 -47.69 25.74
C PRO A 124 -39.10 -49.23 25.94
N ILE A 125 -38.16 -49.75 26.75
CA ILE A 125 -38.28 -51.11 27.34
C ILE A 125 -38.15 -51.01 28.85
N SER A 126 -39.24 -51.35 29.51
CA SER A 126 -39.41 -51.47 30.95
C SER A 126 -38.75 -52.74 31.47
N ILE A 127 -37.88 -52.64 32.47
CA ILE A 127 -37.64 -53.72 33.43
C ILE A 127 -37.98 -53.16 34.79
N THR A 128 -39.12 -53.61 35.30
CA THR A 128 -39.64 -53.34 36.63
C THR A 128 -38.93 -54.29 37.60
N VAL A 129 -38.17 -53.75 38.56
CA VAL A 129 -37.87 -54.44 39.82
C VAL A 129 -38.39 -53.55 40.94
N VAL A 130 -39.48 -53.99 41.55
CA VAL A 130 -40.10 -53.39 42.73
C VAL A 130 -39.44 -53.99 43.97
N VAL A 131 -38.73 -53.18 44.74
CA VAL A 131 -38.60 -53.33 46.22
C VAL A 131 -38.42 -51.91 46.80
N SER A 132 -39.42 -51.47 47.59
CA SER A 132 -39.35 -50.31 48.52
C SER A 132 -38.98 -50.83 49.93
N PRO A 133 -38.67 -50.01 50.97
CA PRO A 133 -38.77 -48.56 51.09
C PRO A 133 -37.56 -47.84 51.76
N GLU A 134 -37.62 -46.50 51.78
CA GLU A 134 -36.97 -45.57 52.72
C GLU A 134 -35.51 -45.80 53.15
N MET A 135 -34.58 -45.04 52.54
CA MET A 135 -33.56 -44.32 53.30
C MET A 135 -33.31 -42.96 52.67
N ALA A 136 -33.30 -41.94 53.53
CA ALA A 136 -33.22 -40.52 53.23
C ALA A 136 -32.14 -40.19 52.19
N GLN A 137 -32.55 -39.66 51.03
CA GLN A 137 -31.64 -38.97 50.14
C GLN A 137 -31.35 -37.59 50.75
N VAL A 138 -30.23 -37.50 51.45
CA VAL A 138 -29.54 -36.23 51.67
C VAL A 138 -29.28 -35.64 50.28
N GLU A 139 -29.86 -34.48 49.98
CA GLU A 139 -29.45 -33.68 48.81
C GLU A 139 -27.95 -33.42 48.93
N ALA A 140 -27.14 -34.22 48.23
CA ALA A 140 -25.73 -33.95 48.07
C ALA A 140 -25.62 -32.68 47.21
N LYS A 141 -25.65 -31.50 47.85
CA LYS A 141 -25.22 -30.24 47.24
C LYS A 141 -23.84 -30.52 46.66
N VAL A 142 -23.76 -30.64 45.33
CA VAL A 142 -22.51 -30.84 44.62
C VAL A 142 -21.61 -29.68 45.01
N VAL A 143 -20.62 -29.94 45.86
CA VAL A 143 -19.70 -28.93 46.37
C VAL A 143 -18.85 -28.48 45.19
N VAL A 144 -19.16 -27.31 44.65
CA VAL A 144 -18.44 -26.75 43.51
C VAL A 144 -16.97 -26.59 43.91
N PRO A 145 -16.01 -27.12 43.13
CA PRO A 145 -14.59 -27.00 43.45
C PRO A 145 -14.14 -25.54 43.53
N GLU A 146 -13.27 -25.22 44.48
CA GLU A 146 -12.74 -23.86 44.70
C GLU A 146 -12.05 -23.29 43.45
N SER A 147 -11.40 -24.14 42.65
CA SER A 147 -10.77 -23.78 41.38
C SER A 147 -11.76 -23.25 40.35
N VAL A 148 -12.97 -23.81 40.28
CA VAL A 148 -14.04 -23.37 39.38
C VAL A 148 -14.58 -22.00 39.81
N LEU A 149 -14.71 -21.76 41.12
CA LEU A 149 -15.12 -20.46 41.66
C LEU A 149 -14.06 -19.38 41.39
N LYS A 150 -12.77 -19.69 41.53
CA LYS A 150 -11.66 -18.78 41.19
C LYS A 150 -11.63 -18.46 39.69
N LYS A 151 -11.89 -19.44 38.82
CA LYS A 151 -11.98 -19.24 37.36
C LYS A 151 -13.15 -18.32 36.99
N ARG A 152 -14.34 -18.53 37.57
CA ARG A 152 -15.52 -17.67 37.35
C ARG A 152 -15.26 -16.22 37.74
N LYS A 153 -14.69 -15.98 38.93
CA LYS A 153 -14.33 -14.63 39.37
C LYS A 153 -13.36 -13.95 38.39
N ARG A 154 -12.34 -14.68 37.92
CA ARG A 154 -11.37 -14.17 36.94
C ARG A 154 -12.04 -13.83 35.61
N GLU A 155 -12.94 -14.67 35.12
CA GLU A 155 -13.71 -14.42 33.89
C GLU A 155 -14.65 -13.22 34.03
N GLU A 156 -15.28 -13.05 35.19
CA GLU A 156 -16.10 -11.89 35.53
C GLU A 156 -15.28 -10.60 35.55
N ASP A 157 -14.10 -10.61 36.20
CA ASP A 157 -13.18 -9.47 36.24
C ASP A 157 -12.67 -9.11 34.84
N TRP A 158 -12.28 -10.11 34.04
CA TRP A 158 -11.88 -9.91 32.64
C TRP A 158 -13.02 -9.40 31.77
N ALA A 159 -14.26 -9.84 32.01
CA ALA A 159 -15.43 -9.36 31.29
C ALA A 159 -15.77 -7.91 31.68
N LEU A 160 -15.61 -7.53 32.95
CA LEU A 160 -15.79 -6.15 33.42
C LEU A 160 -14.72 -5.23 32.83
N ALA A 161 -13.44 -5.64 32.86
CA ALA A 161 -12.34 -4.90 32.25
C ALA A 161 -12.57 -4.70 30.73
N LYS A 162 -12.90 -5.76 29.99
CA LYS A 162 -13.23 -5.66 28.56
C LYS A 162 -14.42 -4.75 28.29
N LYS A 163 -15.46 -4.76 29.14
CA LYS A 163 -16.60 -3.83 28.99
C LYS A 163 -16.16 -2.37 29.17
N GLN A 164 -15.37 -2.08 30.20
CA GLN A 164 -14.84 -0.74 30.45
C GLN A 164 -13.93 -0.27 29.31
N GLU A 165 -13.06 -1.13 28.80
CA GLU A 165 -12.20 -0.84 27.64
C GLU A 165 -13.02 -0.56 26.37
N LEU A 166 -14.05 -1.36 26.10
CA LEU A 166 -14.94 -1.14 24.97
C LEU A 166 -15.72 0.17 25.09
N GLU A 167 -16.19 0.53 26.28
CA GLU A 167 -16.86 1.82 26.52
C GLU A 167 -15.91 3.00 26.33
N ALA A 168 -14.68 2.91 26.84
CA ALA A 168 -13.65 3.92 26.63
C ALA A 168 -13.28 4.05 25.13
N ALA A 169 -13.12 2.92 24.43
CA ALA A 169 -12.84 2.90 23.00
C ALA A 169 -13.99 3.50 22.17
N LYS A 170 -15.25 3.25 22.55
CA LYS A 170 -16.42 3.87 21.90
C LYS A 170 -16.45 5.38 22.07
N LYS A 171 -16.15 5.90 23.27
CA LYS A 171 -16.06 7.34 23.53
C LYS A 171 -14.96 7.98 22.66
N LYS A 172 -13.76 7.42 22.70
CA LYS A 172 -12.61 7.87 21.87
C LYS A 172 -12.93 7.82 20.37
N SER A 173 -13.55 6.73 19.90
CA SER A 173 -13.94 6.58 18.50
C SER A 173 -14.97 7.63 18.08
N GLY A 174 -15.93 7.95 18.94
CA GLY A 174 -16.91 9.03 18.71
C GLY A 174 -16.26 10.41 18.59
N GLU A 175 -15.26 10.71 19.42
CA GLU A 175 -14.48 11.94 19.37
C GLU A 175 -13.62 12.00 18.10
N ASN A 176 -12.86 10.92 17.82
CA ASN A 176 -12.01 10.81 16.63
C ASN A 176 -12.82 10.97 15.35
N ARG A 177 -14.03 10.42 15.28
CA ARG A 177 -14.91 10.57 14.10
C ARG A 177 -15.28 12.03 13.83
N LYS A 178 -15.56 12.81 14.88
CA LYS A 178 -15.85 14.25 14.76
C LYS A 178 -14.61 15.01 14.29
N LEU A 179 -13.44 14.68 14.85
CA LEU A 179 -12.17 15.29 14.46
C LEU A 179 -11.83 14.99 12.98
N ILE A 180 -11.97 13.75 12.55
CA ILE A 180 -11.74 13.33 11.16
C ILE A 180 -12.66 14.08 10.21
N TYR A 181 -13.96 14.20 10.54
CA TYR A 181 -14.92 14.92 9.71
C TYR A 181 -14.55 16.41 9.58
N ASN A 182 -14.24 17.07 10.69
CA ASN A 182 -13.87 18.48 10.68
C ASN A 182 -12.58 18.72 9.89
N ARG A 183 -11.60 17.83 10.03
CA ARG A 183 -10.32 17.90 9.33
C ARG A 183 -10.47 17.66 7.82
N ALA A 184 -11.28 16.69 7.42
CA ALA A 184 -11.59 16.45 6.00
C ALA A 184 -12.28 17.66 5.35
N LYS A 185 -13.19 18.32 6.09
CA LYS A 185 -13.82 19.57 5.64
C LYS A 185 -12.77 20.68 5.46
N GLN A 186 -11.90 20.87 6.44
CA GLN A 186 -10.81 21.87 6.38
C GLN A 186 -9.91 21.65 5.17
N TYR A 187 -9.47 20.41 4.92
CA TYR A 187 -8.62 20.11 3.76
C TYR A 187 -9.33 20.38 2.43
N SER A 188 -10.63 20.06 2.32
CA SER A 188 -11.40 20.38 1.12
C SER A 188 -11.46 21.89 0.87
N GLU A 189 -11.73 22.67 1.92
CA GLU A 189 -11.76 24.14 1.85
C GLU A 189 -10.37 24.71 1.49
N GLU A 190 -9.30 24.16 2.05
CA GLU A 190 -7.92 24.55 1.76
C GLU A 190 -7.57 24.33 0.28
N TYR A 191 -7.87 23.16 -0.28
CA TYR A 191 -7.60 22.89 -1.70
C TYR A 191 -8.38 23.82 -2.63
N GLU A 192 -9.66 24.06 -2.34
CA GLU A 192 -10.46 25.01 -3.13
C GLU A 192 -9.93 26.44 -3.04
N GLN A 193 -9.47 26.86 -1.85
CA GLN A 193 -8.88 28.18 -1.66
C GLN A 193 -7.57 28.32 -2.44
N GLN A 194 -6.69 27.32 -2.38
CA GLN A 194 -5.43 27.29 -3.15
C GLN A 194 -5.69 27.35 -4.66
N GLU A 195 -6.67 26.61 -5.19
CA GLU A 195 -7.04 26.67 -6.60
C GLU A 195 -7.56 28.07 -7.00
N LYS A 196 -8.41 28.68 -6.18
CA LYS A 196 -8.95 30.04 -6.40
C LYS A 196 -7.84 31.08 -6.34
N GLU A 197 -6.93 30.98 -5.38
CA GLU A 197 -5.79 31.87 -5.20
C GLU A 197 -4.86 31.86 -6.41
N VAL A 198 -4.48 30.67 -6.92
CA VAL A 198 -3.66 30.56 -8.13
C VAL A 198 -4.34 31.23 -9.34
N ILE A 199 -5.66 31.10 -9.48
CA ILE A 199 -6.41 31.76 -10.55
C ILE A 199 -6.42 33.29 -10.37
N GLN A 200 -6.61 33.78 -9.14
CA GLN A 200 -6.57 35.21 -8.82
C GLN A 200 -5.20 35.81 -9.13
N LEU A 201 -4.11 35.19 -8.66
CA LEU A 201 -2.73 35.63 -8.91
C LEU A 201 -2.41 35.69 -10.41
N LYS A 202 -2.85 34.70 -11.19
CA LYS A 202 -2.72 34.73 -12.66
C LYS A 202 -3.45 35.90 -13.30
N ARG A 203 -4.65 36.24 -12.83
CA ARG A 203 -5.44 37.37 -13.34
C ARG A 203 -4.81 38.70 -12.96
N GLU A 204 -4.36 38.86 -11.71
CA GLU A 204 -3.69 40.07 -11.24
C GLU A 204 -2.37 40.32 -11.97
N ALA A 205 -1.56 39.29 -12.19
CA ALA A 205 -0.34 39.40 -12.98
C ALA A 205 -0.65 39.89 -14.39
N LYS A 206 -1.66 39.29 -15.04
CA LYS A 206 -2.11 39.71 -16.38
C LYS A 206 -2.62 41.15 -16.42
N LEU A 207 -3.36 41.59 -15.39
CA LEU A 207 -3.84 42.98 -15.27
C LEU A 207 -2.70 43.99 -15.12
N LYS A 208 -1.65 43.63 -14.36
CA LYS A 208 -0.44 44.44 -14.18
C LYS A 208 0.49 44.41 -15.42
N GLY A 209 0.16 43.63 -16.44
CA GLY A 209 0.98 43.45 -17.64
C GLY A 209 2.16 42.49 -17.46
N GLY A 210 2.22 41.74 -16.35
CA GLY A 210 3.22 40.73 -16.07
C GLY A 210 2.71 39.30 -16.26
N PHE A 211 3.57 38.31 -15.97
CA PHE A 211 3.25 36.88 -16.03
C PHE A 211 3.42 36.25 -14.64
N TYR A 212 2.49 35.39 -14.26
CA TYR A 212 2.60 34.60 -13.04
C TYR A 212 3.40 33.33 -13.33
N VAL A 213 4.50 33.14 -12.61
CA VAL A 213 5.31 31.91 -12.67
C VAL A 213 4.78 30.94 -11.63
N GLU A 214 4.35 29.75 -12.07
CA GLU A 214 3.85 28.73 -11.16
C GLU A 214 4.98 28.12 -10.32
N PRO A 215 4.71 27.79 -9.04
CA PRO A 215 5.69 27.10 -8.22
C PRO A 215 5.97 25.70 -8.77
N GLU A 216 7.23 25.28 -8.68
CA GLU A 216 7.63 23.92 -9.07
C GLU A 216 6.91 22.86 -8.23
N ALA A 217 6.53 21.76 -8.86
CA ALA A 217 5.84 20.66 -8.20
C ALA A 217 6.78 19.92 -7.25
N LYS A 218 6.30 19.61 -6.04
CA LYS A 218 7.07 18.94 -4.98
C LYS A 218 6.94 17.41 -5.00
N LEU A 219 5.90 16.89 -5.66
CA LEU A 219 5.51 15.47 -5.66
C LEU A 219 5.58 14.89 -7.07
N LEU A 220 6.21 13.72 -7.20
CA LEU A 220 6.21 12.89 -8.40
C LEU A 220 5.48 11.58 -8.17
N PHE A 221 4.77 11.11 -9.19
CA PHE A 221 4.31 9.73 -9.26
C PHE A 221 5.03 9.00 -10.38
N ILE A 222 5.60 7.85 -10.05
CA ILE A 222 6.49 7.10 -10.95
C ILE A 222 5.93 5.72 -11.19
N ILE A 223 5.82 5.34 -12.46
CA ILE A 223 5.29 4.07 -12.90
C ILE A 223 6.36 3.35 -13.72
N ARG A 224 6.59 2.07 -13.42
CA ARG A 224 7.48 1.23 -14.23
C ARG A 224 6.78 0.73 -15.49
N ILE A 225 7.31 1.02 -16.67
CA ILE A 225 6.71 0.64 -17.96
C ILE A 225 7.43 -0.52 -18.67
N ARG A 226 8.71 -0.74 -18.36
CA ARG A 226 9.53 -1.82 -18.97
C ARG A 226 9.89 -2.92 -17.96
N GLY A 227 10.08 -4.14 -18.48
CA GLY A 227 10.46 -5.33 -17.72
C GLY A 227 11.91 -5.31 -17.22
N ILE A 228 12.42 -6.45 -16.74
CA ILE A 228 13.78 -6.62 -16.18
C ILE A 228 14.83 -7.09 -17.19
N ASN A 229 14.41 -7.46 -18.40
CA ASN A 229 15.28 -8.10 -19.39
C ASN A 229 16.21 -7.08 -20.05
N ALA A 230 17.47 -7.46 -20.25
CA ALA A 230 18.51 -6.63 -20.88
C ALA A 230 18.64 -5.24 -20.22
N MET A 231 18.75 -5.23 -18.89
CA MET A 231 18.98 -4.02 -18.09
C MET A 231 20.37 -4.04 -17.49
N ASP A 232 21.04 -2.89 -17.46
CA ASP A 232 22.29 -2.76 -16.74
C ASP A 232 22.06 -2.93 -15.21
N PRO A 233 23.03 -3.50 -14.49
CA PRO A 233 22.87 -3.81 -13.07
C PRO A 233 22.69 -2.54 -12.21
N LYS A 234 23.25 -1.40 -12.61
CA LYS A 234 23.13 -0.13 -11.86
C LYS A 234 21.70 0.39 -11.90
N THR A 235 21.08 0.46 -13.07
CA THR A 235 19.66 0.81 -13.27
C THR A 235 18.74 -0.17 -12.56
N LYS A 236 19.05 -1.47 -12.62
CA LYS A 236 18.30 -2.49 -11.87
C LYS A 236 18.32 -2.21 -10.36
N LYS A 237 19.47 -1.83 -9.81
CA LYS A 237 19.60 -1.46 -8.38
C LYS A 237 18.82 -0.18 -8.06
N ILE A 238 18.85 0.83 -8.92
CA ILE A 238 18.08 2.08 -8.73
C ILE A 238 16.57 1.77 -8.69
N LEU A 239 16.05 0.97 -9.61
CA LEU A 239 14.63 0.58 -9.59
C LEU A 239 14.24 -0.18 -8.32
N GLN A 240 15.15 -0.99 -7.77
CA GLN A 240 14.92 -1.67 -6.49
C GLN A 240 14.85 -0.68 -5.32
N LEU A 241 15.72 0.34 -5.29
CA LEU A 241 15.70 1.40 -4.28
C LEU A 241 14.40 2.20 -4.33
N LEU A 242 13.91 2.51 -5.53
CA LEU A 242 12.61 3.18 -5.74
C LEU A 242 11.40 2.25 -5.47
N ARG A 243 11.62 0.99 -5.10
CA ARG A 243 10.58 -0.04 -4.85
C ARG A 243 9.79 -0.47 -6.11
N LEU A 244 10.31 -0.17 -7.31
CA LEU A 244 9.70 -0.49 -8.61
C LEU A 244 10.11 -1.89 -9.11
N ARG A 245 9.72 -2.94 -8.38
CA ARG A 245 10.14 -4.33 -8.64
C ARG A 245 9.44 -4.97 -9.84
N GLN A 246 8.14 -4.73 -10.00
CA GLN A 246 7.31 -5.31 -11.06
C GLN A 246 6.91 -4.25 -12.08
N ILE A 247 6.53 -4.67 -13.29
CA ILE A 247 5.93 -3.77 -14.28
C ILE A 247 4.62 -3.21 -13.74
N PHE A 248 4.33 -1.96 -14.09
CA PHE A 248 3.16 -1.21 -13.61
C PHE A 248 3.08 -1.07 -12.09
N ASN A 249 4.20 -1.18 -11.39
CA ASN A 249 4.27 -0.67 -10.03
C ASN A 249 4.36 0.86 -10.05
N GLY A 250 3.61 1.49 -9.15
CA GLY A 250 3.58 2.92 -8.92
C GLY A 250 4.08 3.30 -7.54
N VAL A 251 4.87 4.37 -7.41
CA VAL A 251 5.36 4.90 -6.13
C VAL A 251 5.36 6.43 -6.16
N PHE A 252 5.02 7.06 -5.03
CA PHE A 252 5.18 8.50 -4.82
C PHE A 252 6.62 8.83 -4.43
N LEU A 253 7.16 9.92 -4.97
CA LEU A 253 8.51 10.40 -4.67
C LEU A 253 8.49 11.92 -4.45
N LYS A 254 9.23 12.36 -3.44
CA LYS A 254 9.50 13.79 -3.21
C LYS A 254 10.51 14.26 -4.23
N VAL A 255 10.29 15.44 -4.81
CA VAL A 255 11.23 16.08 -5.73
C VAL A 255 12.42 16.61 -4.95
N ASN A 256 13.60 16.06 -5.26
CA ASN A 256 14.90 16.53 -4.80
C ASN A 256 15.89 16.41 -5.98
N LYS A 257 16.93 17.25 -6.00
CA LYS A 257 18.01 17.18 -7.01
C LYS A 257 18.61 15.77 -7.11
N ALA A 258 18.80 15.10 -5.97
CA ALA A 258 19.28 13.72 -5.93
C ALA A 258 18.31 12.72 -6.58
N THR A 259 17.00 12.84 -6.32
CA THR A 259 16.00 11.93 -6.89
C THR A 259 15.86 12.15 -8.39
N VAL A 260 15.92 13.40 -8.86
CA VAL A 260 15.87 13.72 -10.29
C VAL A 260 17.08 13.11 -11.02
N ASN A 261 18.28 13.22 -10.46
CA ASN A 261 19.48 12.60 -11.01
C ASN A 261 19.39 11.06 -11.07
N MET A 262 18.78 10.43 -10.05
CA MET A 262 18.48 8.99 -10.09
C MET A 262 17.48 8.67 -11.20
N LEU A 263 16.48 9.52 -11.43
CA LEU A 263 15.46 9.32 -12.46
C LEU A 263 16.01 9.42 -13.87
N HIS A 264 16.92 10.35 -14.15
CA HIS A 264 17.58 10.47 -15.46
C HIS A 264 18.28 9.16 -15.88
N ARG A 265 18.85 8.40 -14.92
CA ARG A 265 19.48 7.11 -15.21
C ARG A 265 18.48 6.01 -15.56
N VAL A 266 17.29 6.04 -14.96
CA VAL A 266 16.25 5.01 -15.16
C VAL A 266 15.13 5.43 -16.12
N GLU A 267 15.21 6.65 -16.65
CA GLU A 267 14.25 7.31 -17.53
C GLU A 267 13.69 6.42 -18.65
N PRO A 268 14.50 5.63 -19.39
CA PRO A 268 13.96 4.78 -20.47
C PRO A 268 13.11 3.60 -19.97
N TYR A 269 13.07 3.31 -18.66
CA TYR A 269 12.33 2.18 -18.06
C TYR A 269 11.09 2.60 -17.27
N VAL A 270 11.01 3.87 -16.91
CA VAL A 270 9.95 4.44 -16.10
C VAL A 270 9.24 5.56 -16.84
N THR A 271 8.04 5.85 -16.39
CA THR A 271 7.35 7.09 -16.72
C THR A 271 7.00 7.80 -15.43
N PHE A 272 7.15 9.11 -15.40
CA PHE A 272 6.84 9.90 -14.22
C PHE A 272 6.21 11.23 -14.59
N GLY A 273 5.59 11.86 -13.60
CA GLY A 273 5.01 13.19 -13.75
C GLY A 273 4.36 13.64 -12.44
N TYR A 274 3.62 14.73 -12.52
CA TYR A 274 3.00 15.40 -11.38
C TYR A 274 1.54 14.94 -11.24
N PRO A 275 1.20 14.19 -10.19
CA PRO A 275 -0.16 13.72 -9.99
C PRO A 275 -1.06 14.86 -9.48
N ASN A 276 -2.33 14.86 -9.91
CA ASN A 276 -3.37 15.72 -9.38
C ASN A 276 -4.02 15.10 -8.13
N LEU A 277 -4.65 15.91 -7.28
CA LEU A 277 -5.39 15.51 -6.07
C LEU A 277 -6.38 14.38 -6.38
N LYS A 278 -7.15 14.51 -7.46
CA LYS A 278 -8.08 13.46 -7.89
C LYS A 278 -7.38 12.13 -8.17
N SER A 279 -6.24 12.16 -8.87
CA SER A 279 -5.48 10.95 -9.20
C SER A 279 -4.89 10.28 -7.96
N VAL A 280 -4.38 11.07 -7.01
CA VAL A 280 -3.85 10.54 -5.74
C VAL A 280 -4.95 9.96 -4.86
N LYS A 281 -6.09 10.66 -4.75
CA LYS A 281 -7.30 10.14 -4.09
C LYS A 281 -7.70 8.79 -4.68
N GLU A 282 -7.88 8.71 -5.99
CA GLU A 282 -8.28 7.45 -6.64
C GLU A 282 -7.25 6.33 -6.46
N LEU A 283 -5.95 6.62 -6.51
CA LEU A 283 -4.90 5.64 -6.27
C LEU A 283 -4.96 5.07 -4.86
N ILE A 284 -5.09 5.92 -3.85
CA ILE A 284 -5.12 5.51 -2.44
C ILE A 284 -6.44 4.78 -2.14
N TYR A 285 -7.59 5.30 -2.58
CA TYR A 285 -8.89 4.66 -2.32
C TYR A 285 -9.06 3.32 -3.06
N LYS A 286 -8.65 3.21 -4.33
CA LYS A 286 -8.88 1.99 -5.13
C LYS A 286 -7.77 0.95 -5.01
N ARG A 287 -6.53 1.40 -4.82
CA ARG A 287 -5.33 0.55 -4.92
C ARG A 287 -4.40 0.67 -3.71
N GLY A 288 -4.73 1.51 -2.73
CA GLY A 288 -3.94 1.73 -1.52
C GLY A 288 -3.86 0.48 -0.66
N HIS A 289 -2.64 0.09 -0.33
CA HIS A 289 -2.37 -0.96 0.66
C HIS A 289 -1.32 -0.41 1.64
N GLY A 290 -1.54 -0.65 2.92
CA GLY A 290 -0.59 -0.34 3.98
C GLY A 290 0.37 -1.49 4.23
N LYS A 291 1.57 -1.14 4.70
CA LYS A 291 2.56 -2.07 5.24
C LYS A 291 2.42 -2.07 6.77
N LEU A 292 1.80 -3.11 7.31
CA LEU A 292 1.66 -3.34 8.75
C LEU A 292 2.36 -4.65 9.09
N ASP A 293 3.26 -4.64 10.08
CA ASP A 293 4.01 -5.84 10.49
C ASP A 293 4.68 -6.60 9.33
N LYS A 294 5.21 -5.84 8.36
CA LYS A 294 5.80 -6.33 7.10
C LYS A 294 4.82 -7.07 6.17
N GLN A 295 3.54 -7.13 6.51
CA GLN A 295 2.47 -7.68 5.68
C GLN A 295 1.79 -6.58 4.88
N ARG A 296 1.18 -6.99 3.76
CA ARG A 296 0.43 -6.09 2.87
C ARG A 296 -1.06 -6.16 3.23
N VAL A 297 -1.59 -5.10 3.80
CA VAL A 297 -2.98 -5.01 4.26
C VAL A 297 -3.73 -3.97 3.43
N ALA A 298 -4.96 -4.27 3.01
CA ALA A 298 -5.80 -3.30 2.28
C ALA A 298 -6.27 -2.18 3.21
N LEU A 299 -6.33 -0.95 2.69
CA LEU A 299 -6.80 0.22 3.45
C LEU A 299 -8.34 0.30 3.45
N MET A 300 -9.00 -0.62 4.16
CA MET A 300 -10.46 -0.62 4.31
C MET A 300 -10.91 0.26 5.47
N ASP A 301 -10.21 0.16 6.60
CA ASP A 301 -10.55 0.87 7.83
C ASP A 301 -9.44 1.85 8.25
N ASN A 302 -9.83 2.99 8.81
CA ASN A 302 -8.90 3.99 9.34
C ASN A 302 -8.04 3.46 10.51
N SER A 303 -8.48 2.38 11.17
CA SER A 303 -7.72 1.75 12.25
C SER A 303 -6.35 1.22 11.81
N VAL A 304 -6.21 0.82 10.54
CA VAL A 304 -4.92 0.37 9.98
C VAL A 304 -3.92 1.53 9.90
N ILE A 305 -4.42 2.72 9.54
CA ILE A 305 -3.61 3.94 9.41
C ILE A 305 -3.24 4.46 10.79
N GLU A 306 -4.19 4.56 11.70
CA GLU A 306 -3.98 5.03 13.08
C GLU A 306 -2.94 4.17 13.81
N LYS A 307 -2.98 2.84 13.65
CA LYS A 307 -1.98 1.93 14.25
C LYS A 307 -0.56 2.19 13.73
N ALA A 308 -0.39 2.45 12.43
CA ALA A 308 0.92 2.60 11.81
C ALA A 308 1.48 4.01 11.91
N LEU A 309 0.63 5.03 11.75
CA LEU A 309 1.00 6.44 11.60
C LEU A 309 0.41 7.36 12.68
N GLY A 310 -0.26 6.81 13.70
CA GLY A 310 -0.83 7.62 14.79
C GLY A 310 0.21 8.46 15.54
N LYS A 311 1.47 8.00 15.59
CA LYS A 311 2.59 8.78 16.14
C LYS A 311 2.90 10.06 15.35
N CYS A 312 2.60 10.06 14.05
CA CYS A 312 2.82 11.18 13.13
C CYS A 312 1.59 12.11 13.04
N GLY A 313 0.52 11.86 13.82
CA GLY A 313 -0.72 12.64 13.78
C GLY A 313 -1.66 12.33 12.60
N ILE A 314 -1.34 11.31 11.80
CA ILE A 314 -2.14 10.84 10.66
C ILE A 314 -3.12 9.78 11.16
N MET A 315 -4.41 10.12 11.19
CA MET A 315 -5.45 9.25 11.76
C MET A 315 -6.31 8.60 10.69
N CYS A 316 -6.50 9.25 9.54
CA CYS A 316 -7.41 8.78 8.49
C CYS A 316 -6.78 8.77 7.10
N THR A 317 -7.50 8.21 6.13
CA THR A 317 -7.10 8.20 4.72
C THR A 317 -6.96 9.61 4.14
N GLU A 318 -7.81 10.55 4.54
CA GLU A 318 -7.76 11.93 4.02
C GLU A 318 -6.52 12.68 4.52
N ASP A 319 -6.12 12.47 5.78
CA ASP A 319 -4.84 12.97 6.32
C ASP A 319 -3.66 12.40 5.54
N LEU A 320 -3.71 11.10 5.22
CA LEU A 320 -2.66 10.44 4.43
C LEU A 320 -2.57 11.04 3.02
N ILE A 321 -3.72 11.31 2.38
CA ILE A 321 -3.77 11.97 1.07
C ILE A 321 -3.19 13.38 1.16
N HIS A 322 -3.58 14.14 2.18
CA HIS A 322 -3.10 15.51 2.37
C HIS A 322 -1.59 15.56 2.57
N GLU A 323 -1.05 14.74 3.48
CA GLU A 323 0.37 14.65 3.76
C GLU A 323 1.20 14.30 2.51
N ILE A 324 0.66 13.41 1.65
CA ILE A 324 1.30 13.01 0.39
C ILE A 324 1.27 14.16 -0.63
N MET A 325 0.11 14.82 -0.80
CA MET A 325 -0.06 15.88 -1.81
C MET A 325 0.75 17.14 -1.49
N THR A 326 0.71 17.59 -0.24
CA THR A 326 1.44 18.79 0.19
C THR A 326 2.92 18.52 0.43
N VAL A 327 3.32 17.24 0.51
CA VAL A 327 4.67 16.79 0.88
C VAL A 327 5.05 17.34 2.25
N GLY A 328 4.23 17.02 3.24
CA GLY A 328 4.39 17.48 4.62
C GLY A 328 5.63 16.92 5.35
N PRO A 329 5.79 17.23 6.65
CA PRO A 329 6.96 16.84 7.44
C PRO A 329 7.11 15.31 7.57
N HIS A 330 6.00 14.57 7.61
CA HIS A 330 5.96 13.12 7.79
C HIS A 330 5.72 12.36 6.47
N PHE A 331 6.05 12.98 5.34
CA PHE A 331 5.91 12.39 4.01
C PHE A 331 6.68 11.06 3.87
N LYS A 332 7.86 10.96 4.48
CA LYS A 332 8.72 9.78 4.34
C LYS A 332 8.09 8.56 5.01
N GLU A 333 7.53 8.75 6.19
CA GLU A 333 6.82 7.75 6.99
C GLU A 333 5.53 7.32 6.27
N ALA A 334 4.73 8.28 5.82
CA ALA A 334 3.51 8.05 5.04
C ALA A 334 3.77 7.26 3.76
N ASN A 335 4.79 7.63 2.98
CA ASN A 335 5.14 6.94 1.74
C ASN A 335 5.77 5.56 1.97
N ASN A 336 6.50 5.36 3.07
CA ASN A 336 7.04 4.05 3.43
C ASN A 336 5.96 3.09 3.94
N PHE A 337 4.95 3.61 4.63
CA PHE A 337 3.74 2.87 5.00
C PHE A 337 2.98 2.38 3.77
N LEU A 338 2.84 3.22 2.74
CA LEU A 338 2.21 2.80 1.48
C LEU A 338 3.04 1.71 0.78
N TRP A 339 2.39 0.59 0.51
CA TRP A 339 2.94 -0.45 -0.36
C TRP A 339 2.95 0.07 -1.81
N PRO A 340 3.98 -0.24 -2.62
CA PRO A 340 3.99 0.14 -4.04
C PRO A 340 2.69 -0.25 -4.75
N PHE A 341 2.05 0.72 -5.39
CA PHE A 341 0.75 0.54 -6.05
C PHE A 341 0.91 -0.48 -7.17
N LYS A 342 0.11 -1.55 -7.14
CA LYS A 342 0.02 -2.50 -8.24
C LYS A 342 -1.04 -2.00 -9.22
N LEU A 343 -0.60 -1.38 -10.31
CA LEU A 343 -1.50 -0.82 -11.33
C LEU A 343 -1.85 -1.88 -12.38
N LYS A 344 -3.01 -1.71 -13.03
CA LYS A 344 -3.40 -2.55 -14.16
C LYS A 344 -2.68 -2.08 -15.42
N ALA A 345 -2.57 -2.94 -16.42
CA ALA A 345 -2.19 -2.51 -17.76
C ALA A 345 -3.16 -1.42 -18.24
N PRO A 346 -2.65 -0.34 -18.88
CA PRO A 346 -3.48 0.79 -19.26
C PRO A 346 -4.48 0.41 -20.34
N LEU A 347 -5.72 0.88 -20.19
CA LEU A 347 -6.73 0.79 -21.24
C LEU A 347 -6.25 1.54 -22.49
N GLY A 348 -6.36 0.93 -23.67
CA GLY A 348 -5.84 1.49 -24.91
C GLY A 348 -4.33 1.29 -25.13
N SER A 349 -3.66 0.49 -24.28
CA SER A 349 -2.22 0.17 -24.37
C SER A 349 -1.29 1.39 -24.25
N LEU A 350 0.01 1.12 -24.27
CA LEU A 350 1.06 2.13 -24.40
C LEU A 350 1.38 2.32 -25.89
N LYS A 351 1.70 3.56 -26.30
CA LYS A 351 2.08 3.91 -27.67
C LYS A 351 3.40 3.24 -28.06
N LYS A 352 4.50 3.64 -27.42
CA LYS A 352 5.86 3.11 -27.65
C LYS A 352 6.66 3.19 -26.35
N LYS A 353 6.91 2.02 -25.74
CA LYS A 353 7.57 1.91 -24.42
C LYS A 353 9.05 2.32 -24.41
N ARG A 354 9.72 2.34 -25.57
CA ARG A 354 11.17 2.60 -25.68
C ARG A 354 11.51 4.07 -25.89
N ASN A 355 10.64 4.79 -26.58
CA ASN A 355 10.86 6.20 -26.92
C ASN A 355 10.47 7.10 -25.76
N HIS A 356 11.15 8.24 -25.67
CA HIS A 356 10.81 9.28 -24.71
C HIS A 356 9.44 9.92 -25.05
N TYR A 357 8.77 10.49 -24.07
CA TYR A 357 7.44 11.07 -24.26
C TYR A 357 7.40 12.19 -25.32
N VAL A 358 8.45 13.02 -25.35
CA VAL A 358 8.60 14.13 -26.32
C VAL A 358 8.65 13.60 -27.76
N GLU A 359 9.17 12.40 -27.99
CA GLU A 359 9.22 11.73 -29.30
C GLU A 359 7.91 10.99 -29.64
N GLY A 360 6.86 11.16 -28.83
CA GLY A 360 5.60 10.44 -28.97
C GLY A 360 5.58 9.05 -28.33
N GLY A 361 6.60 8.71 -27.52
CA GLY A 361 6.66 7.49 -26.72
C GLY A 361 5.96 7.57 -25.37
N ASP A 362 6.33 6.68 -24.45
CA ASP A 362 5.78 6.62 -23.09
C ASP A 362 6.81 6.70 -21.97
N ALA A 363 8.11 6.69 -22.28
CA ALA A 363 9.16 6.78 -21.28
C ALA A 363 9.44 8.22 -20.84
N GLY A 364 9.99 8.37 -19.64
CA GLY A 364 10.42 9.65 -19.07
C GLY A 364 9.31 10.53 -18.52
N ASN A 365 9.58 11.84 -18.48
CA ASN A 365 8.71 12.82 -17.85
C ASN A 365 7.54 13.19 -18.77
N ARG A 366 6.31 13.11 -18.26
CA ARG A 366 5.08 13.51 -18.95
C ARG A 366 4.32 14.63 -18.24
N GLU A 367 4.94 15.23 -17.22
CA GLU A 367 4.37 16.33 -16.43
C GLU A 367 2.93 16.00 -15.97
N SER A 368 1.94 16.80 -16.40
CA SER A 368 0.53 16.66 -16.06
C SER A 368 -0.18 15.50 -16.78
N TYR A 369 0.33 15.02 -17.91
CA TYR A 369 -0.28 13.93 -18.70
C TYR A 369 -0.15 12.56 -18.03
N ILE A 370 0.64 12.44 -16.96
CA ILE A 370 0.67 11.23 -16.13
C ILE A 370 -0.72 10.91 -15.56
N ASN A 371 -1.53 11.95 -15.32
CA ASN A 371 -2.87 11.79 -14.74
C ASN A 371 -3.81 11.02 -15.67
N GLU A 372 -3.72 11.24 -16.98
CA GLU A 372 -4.47 10.47 -17.97
C GLU A 372 -4.04 9.00 -18.00
N LEU A 373 -2.73 8.75 -17.83
CA LEU A 373 -2.21 7.38 -17.77
C LEU A 373 -2.69 6.66 -16.50
N ILE A 374 -2.63 7.32 -15.34
CA ILE A 374 -3.11 6.77 -14.07
C ILE A 374 -4.59 6.38 -14.17
N ARG A 375 -5.43 7.27 -14.73
CA ARG A 375 -6.87 6.99 -14.92
C ARG A 375 -7.12 5.77 -15.80
N ARG A 376 -6.31 5.56 -16.84
CA ARG A 376 -6.40 4.37 -17.72
C ARG A 376 -5.91 3.09 -17.04
N MET A 377 -5.12 3.19 -15.99
CA MET A 377 -4.58 2.06 -15.21
C MET A 377 -5.40 1.76 -13.94
N ASN A 378 -6.42 2.57 -13.63
CA ASN A 378 -7.27 2.42 -12.46
C ASN A 378 -8.17 1.19 -12.49
#